data_AF-A0A7R9ZXH0-F1
#
_entry.id   AF-A0A7R9ZXH0-F1
#
_cell.length_a   1.000
_cell.length_b   1.000
_cell.length_c   1.000
_cell.angle_alpha   90.00
_cell.angle_beta   90.00
_cell.angle_gamma   90.00
#
_symmetry.space_group_name_H-M   'P 1'
#
loop_
_entity.id
_entity.type
_entity.pdbx_description
1 polymer ?
#
loop_
_entity_poly.entity_id
_entity_poly.type
_entity_poly.pdbx_seq_one_letter_code
_entity_poly.pdbx_strand_id
1 'polypeptide(L)'
;AVRDLGQASAERRSGMCQFLSVARGLADLASRCRLPPAVPPELAQLAREAAAGDGEALKRLADRLLEAAIEHLREHADEFRAFCPGGNLNGLLEALRCEGWGDQLTLRALAALLGVGIQVHSSAAYGVCINPRGAEVLMHIGHVSGVHYVWLDWGAAARKRRGSLPSEERRVDPELDFAAVTFEEMRREYARRGLDLLSEEQLRGHWGELLPAP
;
A
#
# COMPACT_ATOMS: atom_id res chain seq x y z
N ALA A 1 -9.73 -4.03 0.16
CA ALA A 1 -10.41 -4.50 1.39
C ALA A 1 -9.97 -3.60 2.54
N VAL A 2 -10.86 -3.27 3.47
CA VAL A 2 -10.50 -2.48 4.67
C VAL A 2 -10.06 -3.46 5.75
N ARG A 3 -8.93 -3.18 6.41
CA ARG A 3 -8.43 -3.97 7.54
C ARG A 3 -8.19 -3.06 8.73
N ASP A 4 -8.94 -3.30 9.79
CA ASP A 4 -8.67 -2.75 11.11
C ASP A 4 -7.56 -3.61 11.76
N LEU A 5 -6.49 -2.96 12.19
CA LEU A 5 -5.33 -3.58 12.83
C LEU A 5 -5.34 -3.39 14.34
N GLY A 6 -6.40 -2.77 14.88
CA GLY A 6 -6.53 -2.37 16.26
C GLY A 6 -5.73 -1.10 16.58
N GLN A 7 -5.47 -0.91 17.87
CA GLN A 7 -4.80 0.28 18.39
C GLN A 7 -3.56 -0.05 19.25
N ALA A 8 -3.27 -1.33 19.45
CA ALA A 8 -2.18 -1.79 20.30
C ALA A 8 -0.95 -2.21 19.47
N SER A 9 0.23 -1.82 19.92
CA SER A 9 1.53 -2.21 19.37
C SER A 9 2.24 -3.21 20.32
N ALA A 10 3.56 -3.34 20.23
CA ALA A 10 4.33 -4.23 21.09
C ALA A 10 4.46 -3.59 22.49
N GLU A 11 4.66 -2.27 22.52
CA GLU A 11 4.91 -1.53 23.75
C GLU A 11 3.69 -0.75 24.26
N ARG A 12 2.63 -0.59 23.45
CA ARG A 12 1.49 0.28 23.77
C ARG A 12 0.14 -0.43 23.65
N ARG A 13 -0.79 -0.01 24.50
CA ARG A 13 -2.15 -0.58 24.58
C ARG A 13 -3.19 0.13 23.70
N SER A 14 -2.93 1.36 23.25
CA SER A 14 -3.86 2.16 22.43
C SER A 14 -3.12 3.25 21.63
N GLY A 15 -3.87 3.97 20.77
CA GLY A 15 -3.36 5.12 19.99
C GLY A 15 -2.64 4.75 18.69
N MET A 16 -2.21 3.50 18.50
CA MET A 16 -1.24 3.15 17.45
C MET A 16 -1.82 2.87 16.06
N CYS A 17 -3.13 3.08 15.85
CA CYS A 17 -3.80 2.71 14.60
C CYS A 17 -3.20 3.37 13.34
N GLN A 18 -2.71 4.61 13.47
CA GLN A 18 -2.03 5.32 12.37
C GLN A 18 -0.72 4.61 12.01
N PHE A 19 0.14 4.38 13.00
CA PHE A 19 1.44 3.73 12.81
C PHE A 19 1.31 2.28 12.35
N LEU A 20 0.33 1.53 12.87
CA LEU A 20 0.02 0.17 12.41
C LEU A 20 -0.41 0.16 10.94
N SER A 21 -1.22 1.15 10.51
CA SER A 21 -1.65 1.27 9.12
C SER A 21 -0.46 1.58 8.19
N VAL A 22 0.46 2.45 8.60
CA VAL A 22 1.70 2.74 7.85
C VAL A 22 2.64 1.54 7.85
N ALA A 23 2.84 0.88 8.99
CA ALA A 23 3.64 -0.33 9.13
C ALA A 23 3.15 -1.43 8.19
N ARG A 24 1.83 -1.62 8.12
CA ARG A 24 1.22 -2.59 7.20
C ARG A 24 1.43 -2.20 5.74
N GLY A 25 1.37 -0.91 5.41
CA GLY A 25 1.71 -0.40 4.08
C GLY A 25 3.15 -0.71 3.68
N LEU A 26 4.11 -0.49 4.59
CA LEU A 26 5.51 -0.85 4.37
C LEU A 26 5.70 -2.36 4.20
N ALA A 27 5.05 -3.18 5.02
CA ALA A 27 5.09 -4.64 4.88
C ALA A 27 4.51 -5.08 3.51
N ASP A 28 3.40 -4.48 3.07
CA ASP A 28 2.82 -4.76 1.76
C ASP A 28 3.75 -4.31 0.61
N LEU A 29 4.49 -3.20 0.73
CA LEU A 29 5.53 -2.79 -0.22
C LEU A 29 6.74 -3.75 -0.21
N ALA A 30 7.17 -4.18 0.97
CA ALA A 30 8.25 -5.14 1.16
C ALA A 30 7.93 -6.48 0.50
N SER A 31 6.70 -6.97 0.65
CA SER A 31 6.23 -8.21 0.01
C SER A 31 6.30 -8.20 -1.52
N ARG A 32 6.39 -7.00 -2.11
CA ARG A 32 6.46 -6.77 -3.56
C ARG A 32 7.84 -6.31 -4.03
N CYS A 33 8.83 -6.30 -3.14
CA CYS A 33 10.17 -5.75 -3.40
C CYS A 33 10.14 -4.28 -3.88
N ARG A 34 9.24 -3.46 -3.32
CA ARG A 34 9.04 -2.04 -3.66
C ARG A 34 9.27 -1.08 -2.52
N LEU A 35 10.07 -1.47 -1.52
CA LEU A 35 10.49 -0.51 -0.49
C LEU A 35 11.38 0.57 -1.12
N PRO A 36 11.09 1.86 -0.91
CA PRO A 36 11.99 2.92 -1.33
C PRO A 36 13.37 2.79 -0.67
N PRO A 37 14.44 3.23 -1.34
CA PRO A 37 15.79 3.25 -0.76
C PRO A 37 15.92 4.21 0.42
N ALA A 38 15.00 5.19 0.54
CA ALA A 38 14.95 6.12 1.66
C ALA A 38 14.52 5.47 2.99
N VAL A 39 13.84 4.31 2.95
CA VAL A 39 13.39 3.63 4.17
C VAL A 39 14.60 3.19 5.00
N PRO A 40 14.73 3.62 6.27
CA PRO A 40 15.82 3.23 7.15
C PRO A 40 16.01 1.70 7.22
N PRO A 41 17.25 1.17 7.23
CA PRO A 41 17.50 -0.28 7.15
C PRO A 41 16.79 -1.11 8.21
N GLU A 42 16.69 -0.61 9.43
CA GLU A 42 15.99 -1.28 10.53
C GLU A 42 14.48 -1.40 10.26
N LEU A 43 13.85 -0.31 9.81
CA LEU A 43 12.44 -0.32 9.44
C LEU A 43 12.19 -1.24 8.22
N ALA A 44 13.11 -1.24 7.26
CA ALA A 44 13.04 -2.13 6.10
C ALA A 44 13.15 -3.61 6.47
N GLN A 45 13.95 -3.96 7.49
CA GLN A 45 14.07 -5.31 8.00
C GLN A 45 12.77 -5.76 8.68
N LEU A 46 12.25 -4.96 9.62
CA LEU A 46 10.97 -5.24 10.28
C LEU A 46 9.80 -5.34 9.30
N ALA A 47 9.80 -4.50 8.25
CA ALA A 47 8.80 -4.57 7.19
C ALA A 47 8.85 -5.89 6.41
N ARG A 48 10.05 -6.44 6.14
CA ARG A 48 10.22 -7.75 5.50
C ARG A 48 9.76 -8.90 6.39
N GLU A 49 10.08 -8.85 7.68
CA GLU A 49 9.60 -9.85 8.66
C GLU A 49 8.07 -9.83 8.77
N ALA A 50 7.48 -8.63 8.89
CA ALA A 50 6.03 -8.46 8.89
C ALA A 50 5.39 -8.93 7.57
N ALA A 51 6.05 -8.72 6.44
CA ALA A 51 5.62 -9.22 5.14
C ALA A 51 5.62 -10.76 5.06
N ALA A 52 6.56 -11.42 5.75
CA ALA A 52 6.61 -12.87 5.89
C ALA A 52 5.56 -13.45 6.86
N GLY A 53 4.77 -12.59 7.52
CA GLY A 53 3.68 -12.98 8.41
C GLY A 53 4.00 -12.86 9.90
N ASP A 54 5.14 -12.29 10.29
CA ASP A 54 5.44 -12.03 11.69
C ASP A 54 4.59 -10.85 12.21
N GLY A 55 3.54 -11.17 12.95
CA GLY A 55 2.64 -10.19 13.55
C GLY A 55 3.29 -9.36 14.66
N GLU A 56 4.33 -9.88 15.33
CA GLU A 56 5.06 -9.14 16.35
C GLU A 56 6.03 -8.15 15.71
N ALA A 57 6.66 -8.53 14.59
CA ALA A 57 7.46 -7.60 13.80
C ALA A 57 6.62 -6.41 13.29
N LEU A 58 5.36 -6.62 12.91
CA LEU A 58 4.46 -5.54 12.51
C LEU A 58 4.22 -4.54 13.65
N LYS A 59 4.05 -5.05 14.87
CA LYS A 59 3.85 -4.24 16.07
C LYS A 59 5.10 -3.45 16.44
N ARG A 60 6.26 -4.11 16.46
CA ARG A 60 7.57 -3.44 16.67
C ARG A 60 7.83 -2.39 15.60
N LEU A 61 7.49 -2.66 14.34
CA LEU A 61 7.59 -1.68 13.25
C LEU A 61 6.75 -0.42 13.55
N ALA A 62 5.52 -0.58 14.06
CA ALA A 62 4.69 0.56 14.43
C ALA A 62 5.30 1.39 15.57
N ASP A 63 5.91 0.75 16.57
CA ASP A 63 6.61 1.44 17.66
C ASP A 63 7.84 2.21 17.13
N ARG A 64 8.65 1.59 16.28
CA ARG A 64 9.84 2.26 15.68
C ARG A 64 9.46 3.38 14.72
N LEU A 65 8.33 3.27 14.02
CA LEU A 65 7.81 4.36 13.19
C LEU A 65 7.39 5.57 14.02
N LEU A 66 6.80 5.37 15.20
CA LEU A 66 6.49 6.46 16.12
C LEU A 66 7.76 7.18 16.58
N GLU A 67 8.76 6.42 17.01
CA GLU A 67 10.05 6.99 17.44
C GLU A 67 10.72 7.77 16.31
N ALA A 68 10.82 7.17 15.13
CA ALA A 68 11.43 7.81 13.98
C ALA A 68 10.65 9.05 13.51
N ALA A 69 9.32 9.07 13.62
CA ALA A 69 8.51 10.26 13.34
C ALA A 69 8.81 11.38 14.34
N ILE A 70 8.91 11.07 15.63
CA ILE A 70 9.27 12.04 16.67
C ILE A 70 10.67 12.61 16.43
N GLU A 71 11.64 11.78 16.06
CA GLU A 71 13.00 12.20 15.74
C GLU A 71 13.02 13.11 14.52
N HIS A 72 12.36 12.70 13.42
CA HIS A 72 12.28 13.50 12.20
C HIS A 72 11.62 14.87 12.42
N LEU A 73 10.53 14.91 13.19
CA LEU A 73 9.88 16.16 13.57
C LEU A 73 10.78 17.09 14.39
N ARG A 74 11.68 16.53 15.22
CA ARG A 74 12.66 17.32 15.99
C ARG A 74 13.80 17.84 15.12
N GLU A 75 14.35 16.99 14.27
CA GLU A 75 15.45 17.33 13.37
C GLU A 75 15.05 18.42 12.37
N HIS A 76 13.78 18.45 11.98
CA HIS A 76 13.22 19.44 11.06
C HIS A 76 12.22 20.40 11.74
N ALA A 77 12.47 20.70 13.02
CA ALA A 77 11.55 21.49 13.84
C ALA A 77 11.09 22.81 13.21
N ASP A 78 11.99 23.52 12.51
CA ASP A 78 11.66 24.80 11.89
C ASP A 78 10.66 24.65 10.74
N GLU A 79 10.74 23.57 9.95
CA GLU A 79 9.77 23.28 8.89
C GLU A 79 8.39 22.97 9.49
N PHE A 80 8.34 22.10 10.50
CA PHE A 80 7.07 21.61 11.04
C PHE A 80 6.39 22.60 11.99
N ARG A 81 7.15 23.47 12.66
CA ARG A 81 6.59 24.46 13.60
C ARG A 81 5.63 25.42 12.91
N ALA A 82 5.88 25.76 11.63
CA ALA A 82 5.00 26.63 10.84
C ALA A 82 3.58 26.06 10.63
N PHE A 83 3.43 24.74 10.76
CA PHE A 83 2.16 24.03 10.55
C PHE A 83 1.51 23.57 11.86
N CYS A 84 2.20 23.70 13.00
CA CYS A 84 1.64 23.37 14.31
C CYS A 84 0.68 24.48 14.77
N PRO A 85 -0.53 24.15 15.24
CA PRO A 85 -1.43 25.13 15.86
C PRO A 85 -0.72 25.87 17.00
N GLY A 86 -0.68 27.19 16.93
CA GLY A 86 0.02 28.04 17.92
C GLY A 86 1.55 27.84 17.98
N GLY A 87 2.15 27.17 16.99
CA GLY A 87 3.59 26.90 16.94
C GLY A 87 4.10 25.93 18.02
N ASN A 88 3.20 25.20 18.70
CA ASN A 88 3.57 24.33 19.82
C ASN A 88 3.99 22.92 19.37
N LEU A 89 5.12 22.81 18.67
CA LEU A 89 5.69 21.53 18.25
C LEU A 89 6.02 20.63 19.45
N ASN A 90 6.50 21.19 20.56
CA ASN A 90 6.85 20.39 21.74
C ASN A 90 5.62 19.69 22.33
N GLY A 91 4.46 20.37 22.38
CA GLY A 91 3.21 19.75 22.81
C GLY A 91 2.77 18.61 21.89
N LEU A 92 2.94 18.75 20.57
CA LEU A 92 2.69 17.66 19.62
C LEU A 92 3.61 16.45 19.89
N LEU A 93 4.91 16.69 20.08
CA LEU A 93 5.88 15.63 20.35
C LEU A 93 5.62 14.91 21.67
N GLU A 94 5.16 15.64 22.69
CA GLU A 94 4.78 15.08 23.99
C GLU A 94 3.50 14.24 23.86
N ALA A 95 2.46 14.75 23.18
CA ALA A 95 1.23 14.00 22.93
C ALA A 95 1.50 12.71 22.13
N LEU A 96 2.33 12.78 21.08
CA LEU A 96 2.79 11.60 20.33
C LEU A 96 3.49 10.59 21.24
N ARG A 97 4.42 11.05 22.08
CA ARG A 97 5.16 10.18 22.99
C ARG A 97 4.25 9.55 24.04
N CYS A 98 3.33 10.30 24.64
CA CYS A 98 2.50 9.81 25.73
C CYS A 98 1.34 8.95 25.24
N GLU A 99 0.71 9.35 24.14
CA GLU A 99 -0.57 8.77 23.72
C GLU A 99 -0.45 7.95 22.44
N GLY A 100 0.53 8.24 21.57
CA GLY A 100 0.69 7.58 20.28
C GLY A 100 -0.30 8.05 19.21
N TRP A 101 -1.08 9.10 19.46
CA TRP A 101 -2.05 9.64 18.50
C TRP A 101 -1.34 10.55 17.50
N GLY A 102 -1.18 10.05 16.28
CA GLY A 102 -0.63 10.84 15.18
C GLY A 102 -1.70 11.61 14.40
N ASP A 103 -1.27 12.70 13.78
CA ASP A 103 -2.10 13.57 12.95
C ASP A 103 -1.56 13.65 11.51
N GLN A 104 -1.98 14.66 10.75
CA GLN A 104 -1.50 14.86 9.38
C GLN A 104 -0.04 15.33 9.32
N LEU A 105 0.48 16.02 10.34
CA LEU A 105 1.88 16.40 10.43
C LEU A 105 2.75 15.17 10.69
N THR A 106 2.28 14.27 11.56
CA THR A 106 2.92 12.95 11.76
C THR A 106 2.98 12.17 10.45
N LEU A 107 1.90 12.12 9.67
CA LEU A 107 1.90 11.46 8.37
C LEU A 107 2.83 12.14 7.35
N ARG A 108 2.97 13.46 7.39
CA ARG A 108 3.93 14.19 6.55
C ARG A 108 5.37 13.86 6.92
N ALA A 109 5.69 13.81 8.20
CA ALA A 109 7.01 13.40 8.68
C ALA A 109 7.32 11.97 8.24
N LEU A 110 6.38 11.04 8.42
CA LEU A 110 6.53 9.65 7.98
C LEU A 110 6.69 9.54 6.45
N ALA A 111 5.89 10.27 5.67
CA ALA A 111 6.00 10.26 4.23
C ALA A 111 7.39 10.71 3.76
N ALA A 112 7.88 11.83 4.30
CA ALA A 112 9.21 12.36 4.00
C ALA A 112 10.33 11.39 4.42
N LEU A 113 10.29 10.90 5.65
CA LEU A 113 11.26 9.94 6.19
C LEU A 113 11.36 8.66 5.33
N LEU A 114 10.22 8.13 4.90
CA LEU A 114 10.15 6.84 4.22
C LEU A 114 10.30 6.96 2.69
N GLY A 115 10.25 8.17 2.13
CA GLY A 115 10.24 8.40 0.68
C GLY A 115 9.00 7.82 -0.01
N VAL A 116 7.85 7.86 0.67
CA VAL A 116 6.57 7.31 0.21
C VAL A 116 5.51 8.40 0.13
N GLY A 117 4.66 8.35 -0.89
CA GLY A 117 3.39 9.07 -0.85
C GLY A 117 2.40 8.35 0.06
N ILE A 118 1.54 9.10 0.75
CA ILE A 118 0.44 8.57 1.57
C ILE A 118 -0.86 9.24 1.14
N GLN A 119 -1.76 8.43 0.57
CA GLN A 119 -3.14 8.83 0.30
C GLN A 119 -4.05 8.39 1.45
N VAL A 120 -4.61 9.37 2.16
CA VAL A 120 -5.62 9.17 3.20
C VAL A 120 -7.01 9.28 2.58
N HIS A 121 -7.82 8.23 2.74
CA HIS A 121 -9.24 8.21 2.36
C HIS A 121 -10.07 8.39 3.63
N SER A 122 -10.72 9.53 3.79
CA SER A 122 -11.50 9.81 4.99
C SER A 122 -13.00 9.58 4.78
N SER A 123 -13.67 9.03 5.80
CA SER A 123 -15.13 8.92 5.84
C SER A 123 -15.81 10.14 6.45
N ALA A 124 -15.05 11.04 7.08
CA ALA A 124 -15.56 12.18 7.85
C ALA A 124 -15.09 13.54 7.31
N ALA A 125 -14.11 13.54 6.40
CA ALA A 125 -13.52 14.72 5.80
C ALA A 125 -13.10 14.46 4.36
N TYR A 126 -12.52 15.46 3.69
CA TYR A 126 -11.89 15.28 2.39
C TYR A 126 -10.67 14.35 2.47
N GLY A 127 -10.45 13.57 1.41
CA GLY A 127 -9.22 12.80 1.27
C GLY A 127 -8.01 13.72 1.13
N VAL A 128 -6.88 13.31 1.71
CA VAL A 128 -5.62 14.08 1.67
C VAL A 128 -4.53 13.22 1.04
N CYS A 129 -3.80 13.80 0.08
CA CYS A 129 -2.60 13.19 -0.48
C CYS A 129 -1.37 13.91 0.07
N ILE A 130 -0.54 13.18 0.80
CA ILE A 130 0.73 13.64 1.34
C ILE A 130 1.82 13.01 0.48
N ASN A 131 2.39 13.80 -0.44
CA ASN A 131 3.37 13.30 -1.39
C ASN A 131 4.67 14.11 -1.29
N PRO A 132 5.72 13.59 -0.64
CA PRO A 132 7.01 14.26 -0.64
C PRO A 132 7.57 14.25 -2.07
N ARG A 133 8.35 15.29 -2.41
CA ARG A 133 8.94 15.37 -3.76
C ARG A 133 9.78 14.13 -4.03
N GLY A 134 9.53 13.48 -5.17
CA GLY A 134 10.29 12.32 -5.61
C GLY A 134 9.82 10.96 -5.08
N ALA A 135 8.70 10.87 -4.35
CA ALA A 135 8.14 9.56 -4.02
C ALA A 135 7.55 8.87 -5.26
N GLU A 136 8.03 7.67 -5.54
CA GLU A 136 7.61 6.84 -6.68
C GLU A 136 6.50 5.84 -6.31
N VAL A 137 6.24 5.66 -5.01
CA VAL A 137 5.26 4.73 -4.48
C VAL A 137 4.22 5.45 -3.63
N LEU A 138 2.97 5.00 -3.73
CA LEU A 138 1.84 5.55 -2.98
C LEU A 138 1.23 4.46 -2.08
N MET A 139 1.10 4.75 -0.80
CA MET A 139 0.37 3.94 0.17
C MET A 139 -1.03 4.49 0.37
N HIS A 140 -1.99 3.61 0.63
CA HIS A 140 -3.39 3.96 0.81
C HIS A 140 -3.84 3.58 2.22
N ILE A 141 -4.25 4.55 3.03
CA ILE A 141 -4.79 4.33 4.37
C ILE A 141 -6.18 4.96 4.46
N GLY A 142 -7.03 4.40 5.32
CA GLY A 142 -8.35 4.93 5.61
C GLY A 142 -8.33 5.70 6.92
N HIS A 143 -9.15 6.74 7.02
CA HIS A 143 -9.40 7.48 8.25
C HIS A 143 -10.91 7.49 8.52
N VAL A 144 -11.33 6.62 9.44
CA VAL A 144 -12.72 6.31 9.73
C VAL A 144 -13.19 7.10 10.94
N SER A 145 -14.37 7.71 10.82
CA SER A 145 -15.05 8.46 11.88
C SER A 145 -14.22 9.60 12.50
N GLY A 146 -13.18 10.06 11.80
CA GLY A 146 -12.32 11.16 12.25
C GLY A 146 -11.34 10.82 13.38
N VAL A 147 -11.26 9.56 13.82
CA VAL A 147 -10.47 9.16 15.00
C VAL A 147 -9.65 7.88 14.82
N HIS A 148 -9.90 7.10 13.77
CA HIS A 148 -9.30 5.78 13.63
C HIS A 148 -8.73 5.53 12.24
N TYR A 149 -7.48 5.07 12.18
CA TYR A 149 -6.81 4.74 10.93
C TYR A 149 -6.87 3.24 10.65
N VAL A 150 -7.12 2.90 9.39
CA VAL A 150 -7.23 1.52 8.91
C VAL A 150 -6.35 1.31 7.69
N TRP A 151 -5.89 0.09 7.49
CA TRP A 151 -5.18 -0.26 6.26
C TRP A 151 -6.17 -0.51 5.11
N LEU A 152 -5.87 0.06 3.95
CA LEU A 152 -6.61 -0.22 2.72
C LEU A 152 -5.80 -1.15 1.83
N ASP A 153 -6.11 -2.45 1.91
CA ASP A 153 -5.53 -3.46 1.04
C ASP A 153 -6.12 -3.31 -0.37
N TRP A 154 -5.54 -2.40 -1.15
CA TRP A 154 -5.86 -2.22 -2.57
C TRP A 154 -5.42 -3.44 -3.39
N GLY A 155 -4.40 -4.16 -2.91
CA GLY A 155 -3.96 -5.42 -3.47
C GLY A 155 -5.01 -6.52 -3.36
N ALA A 156 -5.84 -6.57 -2.31
CA ALA A 156 -6.96 -7.49 -2.19
C ALA A 156 -8.14 -7.12 -3.07
N ALA A 157 -8.36 -5.82 -3.35
CA ALA A 157 -9.36 -5.40 -4.33
C ALA A 157 -8.92 -5.75 -5.77
N ALA A 158 -7.63 -5.55 -6.08
CA ALA A 158 -7.02 -6.01 -7.32
C ALA A 158 -6.98 -7.55 -7.42
N ARG A 159 -6.71 -8.27 -6.31
CA ARG A 159 -6.76 -9.74 -6.22
C ARG A 159 -8.17 -10.32 -6.19
N LYS A 160 -9.21 -9.58 -5.77
CA LYS A 160 -10.62 -9.97 -5.97
C LYS A 160 -11.07 -9.74 -7.41
N ARG A 161 -10.52 -8.73 -8.11
CA ARG A 161 -10.63 -8.62 -9.58
C ARG A 161 -9.75 -9.64 -10.33
N ARG A 162 -8.68 -10.13 -9.69
CA ARG A 162 -7.81 -11.24 -10.13
C ARG A 162 -8.01 -12.51 -9.29
N GLY A 163 -9.26 -12.77 -8.88
CA GLY A 163 -9.57 -13.97 -8.12
C GLY A 163 -9.41 -15.17 -9.05
N SER A 164 -8.43 -16.02 -8.75
CA SER A 164 -8.26 -17.38 -9.28
C SER A 164 -8.44 -17.54 -10.79
N LEU A 165 -7.37 -17.29 -11.53
CA LEU A 165 -7.07 -18.18 -12.65
C LEU A 165 -5.66 -18.75 -12.36
N PRO A 166 -5.38 -20.01 -12.71
CA PRO A 166 -4.00 -20.51 -12.72
C PRO A 166 -3.13 -19.54 -13.53
N SER A 167 -1.81 -19.70 -13.57
CA SER A 167 -1.04 -19.07 -14.65
C SER A 167 -1.61 -19.61 -15.97
N GLU A 168 -2.67 -18.99 -16.49
CA GLU A 168 -3.29 -19.37 -17.74
C GLU A 168 -2.18 -19.16 -18.74
N GLU A 169 -1.74 -20.27 -19.31
CA GLU A 169 -0.79 -20.35 -20.40
C GLU A 169 -1.11 -19.18 -21.34
N ARG A 170 -0.21 -18.19 -21.41
CA ARG A 170 -0.39 -17.08 -22.35
C ARG A 170 0.22 -17.52 -23.66
N ARG A 171 -0.48 -17.27 -24.75
CA ARG A 171 -0.01 -17.59 -26.09
C ARG A 171 -0.07 -16.33 -26.95
N VAL A 172 0.86 -16.23 -27.91
CA VAL A 172 0.93 -15.11 -28.84
C VAL A 172 -0.02 -15.41 -30.00
N ASP A 173 -1.01 -14.54 -30.20
CA ASP A 173 -1.99 -14.67 -31.28
C ASP A 173 -1.71 -13.67 -32.42
N PRO A 174 -1.29 -14.14 -33.61
CA PRO A 174 -1.07 -13.28 -34.78
C PRO A 174 -2.32 -12.50 -35.21
N GLU A 175 -3.52 -13.05 -35.02
CA GLU A 175 -4.80 -12.43 -35.41
C GLU A 175 -5.23 -11.30 -34.46
N LEU A 176 -4.59 -11.22 -33.29
CA LEU A 176 -4.75 -10.15 -32.30
C LEU A 176 -3.49 -9.27 -32.23
N ASP A 177 -2.90 -8.99 -33.38
CA ASP A 177 -1.75 -8.07 -33.50
C ASP A 177 -0.54 -8.55 -32.69
N PHE A 178 -0.33 -9.87 -32.65
CA PHE A 178 0.71 -10.54 -31.85
C PHE A 178 0.61 -10.29 -30.34
N ALA A 179 -0.60 -10.01 -29.84
CA ALA A 179 -0.83 -9.89 -28.41
C ALA A 179 -0.62 -11.25 -27.72
N ALA A 180 0.10 -11.23 -26.60
CA ALA A 180 0.12 -12.36 -25.67
C ALA A 180 -1.20 -12.37 -24.90
N VAL A 181 -2.03 -13.38 -25.08
CA VAL A 181 -3.40 -13.48 -24.53
C VAL A 181 -3.61 -14.83 -23.84
N THR A 182 -4.57 -14.92 -22.92
CA THR A 182 -5.12 -16.21 -22.46
C THR A 182 -6.24 -16.70 -23.39
N PHE A 183 -6.64 -17.98 -23.30
CA PHE A 183 -7.74 -18.53 -24.10
C PHE A 183 -9.03 -17.71 -23.93
N GLU A 184 -9.31 -17.27 -22.70
CA GLU A 184 -10.49 -16.45 -22.38
C GLU A 184 -10.39 -15.01 -22.88
N GLU A 185 -9.18 -14.45 -22.97
CA GLU A 185 -8.94 -13.13 -23.58
C GLU A 185 -9.09 -13.20 -25.11
N MET A 186 -8.51 -14.23 -25.73
CA MET A 186 -8.64 -14.53 -27.16
C MET A 186 -10.12 -14.68 -27.55
N ARG A 187 -10.87 -15.52 -26.84
CA ARG A 187 -12.31 -15.74 -27.05
C ARG A 187 -13.12 -14.45 -27.00
N ARG A 188 -12.83 -13.59 -26.02
CA ARG A 188 -13.52 -12.30 -25.86
C ARG A 188 -13.19 -11.32 -26.98
N GLU A 189 -11.93 -11.26 -27.41
CA GLU A 189 -11.53 -10.38 -28.50
C GLU A 189 -12.08 -10.83 -29.85
N TYR A 190 -12.16 -12.13 -30.10
CA TYR A 190 -12.75 -12.69 -31.32
C TYR A 190 -14.25 -12.38 -31.38
N ALA A 191 -14.98 -12.57 -30.27
CA ALA A 191 -16.38 -12.18 -30.18
C ALA A 191 -16.57 -10.66 -30.39
N ARG A 192 -15.67 -9.84 -29.85
CA ARG A 192 -15.70 -8.37 -30.00
C ARG A 192 -15.44 -7.92 -31.43
N ARG A 193 -14.55 -8.61 -32.16
CA ARG A 193 -14.19 -8.32 -33.56
C ARG A 193 -15.22 -8.88 -34.57
N GLY A 194 -16.30 -9.51 -34.11
CA GLY A 194 -17.29 -10.14 -34.99
C GLY A 194 -16.80 -11.43 -35.65
N LEU A 195 -15.76 -12.05 -35.08
CA LEU A 195 -15.27 -13.39 -35.45
C LEU A 195 -15.97 -14.48 -34.61
N ASP A 196 -17.21 -14.23 -34.18
CA ASP A 196 -17.99 -15.10 -33.29
C ASP A 196 -18.45 -16.42 -33.95
N LEU A 197 -18.11 -16.61 -35.22
CA LEU A 197 -18.48 -17.76 -36.03
C LEU A 197 -17.67 -19.02 -35.73
N LEU A 198 -16.61 -18.92 -34.90
CA LEU A 198 -15.83 -20.07 -34.48
C LEU A 198 -16.52 -20.79 -33.32
N SER A 199 -16.84 -22.06 -33.52
CA SER A 199 -17.30 -22.94 -32.44
C SER A 199 -16.22 -23.04 -31.35
N GLU A 200 -16.61 -23.41 -30.12
CA GLU A 200 -15.66 -23.58 -29.03
C GLU A 200 -14.54 -24.58 -29.37
N GLU A 201 -14.86 -25.60 -30.16
CA GLU A 201 -13.90 -26.59 -30.65
C GLU A 201 -12.89 -25.97 -31.62
N GLN A 202 -13.33 -25.09 -32.52
CA GLN A 202 -12.45 -24.36 -33.44
C GLN A 202 -11.54 -23.37 -32.69
N LEU A 203 -12.07 -22.68 -31.68
CA LEU A 203 -11.26 -21.80 -30.83
C LEU A 203 -10.19 -22.59 -30.07
N ARG A 204 -10.53 -23.76 -29.51
CA ARG A 204 -9.57 -24.62 -28.81
C ARG A 204 -8.52 -25.21 -29.76
N GLY A 205 -8.91 -25.53 -31.00
CA GLY A 205 -7.99 -25.92 -32.07
C GLY A 205 -6.97 -24.83 -32.36
N HIS A 206 -7.44 -23.61 -32.67
CA HIS A 206 -6.58 -22.43 -32.90
C HIS A 206 -5.65 -22.16 -31.71
N TRP A 207 -6.19 -22.19 -30.49
CA TRP A 207 -5.41 -22.02 -29.26
C TRP A 207 -4.26 -23.02 -29.14
N GLY A 208 -4.49 -24.28 -29.53
CA GLY A 208 -3.47 -25.33 -29.52
C GLY A 208 -2.29 -25.05 -30.45
N GLU A 209 -2.52 -24.31 -31.53
CA GLU A 209 -1.53 -23.95 -32.56
C GLU A 209 -0.74 -22.68 -32.21
N LEU A 210 -1.24 -21.84 -31.30
CA LEU A 210 -0.55 -20.62 -30.89
C LEU A 210 0.73 -20.92 -30.09
N LEU A 211 1.74 -20.08 -30.28
CA LEU A 211 3.02 -20.20 -29.57
C LEU A 211 2.90 -19.74 -28.12
N PRO A 212 3.52 -20.44 -27.15
CA PRO A 212 3.59 -19.96 -25.79
C PRO A 212 4.32 -18.61 -25.74
N ALA A 213 3.79 -17.67 -24.96
CA ALA A 213 4.44 -16.39 -24.73
C ALA A 213 5.67 -16.59 -23.80
N PRO A 214 6.80 -15.91 -24.09
CA PRO A 214 8.01 -15.99 -23.28
C PRO A 214 7.86 -15.36 -21.88
#